data_AF-A0A6V8LP86-F1
#
_entry.id   AF-A0A6V8LP86-F1
#
_cell.length_a   1.000
_cell.length_b   1.000
_cell.length_c   1.000
_cell.angle_alpha   90.00
_cell.angle_beta   90.00
_cell.angle_gamma   90.00
#
_symmetry.space_group_name_H-M   'P 1'
#
loop_
_entity.id
_entity.type
_entity.pdbx_description
1 polymer ?
#
loop_
_entity_poly.entity_id
_entity_poly.type
_entity_poly.pdbx_seq_one_letter_code
_entity_poly.pdbx_strand_id
1 'polypeptide(L)'
;MRNTVDRQGIELLETVFMVKGSSANDSWTMVNKVIRMCLARNVKGYTAIDEERVRKMMVERLRKEVSKPTFYDGMERSSVQTCIVVLTREVTMNYVRNAHYWRSTVADLFLAMNVDISGAEDHLRCLDERLTPSQKCVLRLLYGEGCTLAQAAGMLGVSQDEVRTLQWQAMEAFHAEWLSLRLAMDARRTGAAS
;
A
#
# COMPACT_ATOMS: atom_id res chain seq x y z
N MET A 1 18.85 16.63 18.66
CA MET A 1 19.07 15.23 19.08
C MET A 1 18.56 14.33 17.97
N ARG A 2 19.40 13.44 17.39
CA ARG A 2 18.92 12.45 16.40
C ARG A 2 18.00 11.46 17.11
N ASN A 3 16.87 11.12 16.48
CA ASN A 3 15.89 10.16 16.99
C ASN A 3 16.58 8.80 17.21
N THR A 4 16.30 8.12 18.34
CA THR A 4 16.88 6.81 18.69
C THR A 4 16.70 5.78 17.59
N VAL A 5 15.56 5.81 16.88
CA VAL A 5 15.27 4.92 15.76
C VAL A 5 16.23 5.15 14.59
N ASP A 6 16.57 6.42 14.30
CA ASP A 6 17.49 6.74 13.21
C ASP A 6 18.90 6.24 13.51
N ARG A 7 19.36 6.40 14.75
CA ARG A 7 20.68 5.90 15.16
C ARG A 7 20.76 4.39 15.02
N GLN A 8 19.76 3.66 15.51
CA GLN A 8 19.68 2.21 15.38
C GLN A 8 19.61 1.76 13.92
N GLY A 9 18.84 2.46 13.09
CA GLY A 9 18.74 2.19 11.65
C GLY A 9 20.09 2.30 10.95
N ILE A 10 20.85 3.35 11.24
CA ILE A 10 22.21 3.54 10.69
C ILE A 10 23.13 2.39 11.11
N GLU A 11 23.23 2.11 12.41
CA GLU A 11 24.10 1.04 12.96
C GLU A 11 23.77 -0.34 12.34
N LEU A 12 22.47 -0.63 12.16
CA LEU A 12 22.02 -1.87 11.54
C LEU A 12 22.34 -1.92 10.05
N LEU A 13 22.24 -0.82 9.31
CA LEU A 13 22.68 -0.77 7.91
C LEU A 13 24.18 -1.02 7.79
N GLU A 14 25.00 -0.51 8.71
CA GLU A 14 26.43 -0.82 8.72
C GLU A 14 26.70 -2.31 8.90
N THR A 15 25.91 -2.95 9.76
CA THR A 15 26.07 -4.38 10.06
C THR A 15 25.54 -5.25 8.92
N VAL A 16 24.31 -5.00 8.49
CA VAL A 16 23.63 -5.82 7.47
C VAL A 16 24.27 -5.62 6.11
N PHE A 17 24.61 -4.39 5.73
CA PHE A 17 25.05 -4.04 4.37
C PHE A 17 26.54 -3.70 4.24
N MET A 18 27.31 -3.79 5.34
CA MET A 18 28.74 -3.48 5.39
C MET A 18 29.11 -2.07 4.87
N VAL A 19 28.14 -1.15 4.84
CA VAL A 19 28.34 0.27 4.50
C VAL A 19 28.86 1.02 5.72
N LYS A 20 29.94 1.80 5.60
CA LYS A 20 30.57 2.45 6.77
C LYS A 20 30.33 3.96 6.83
N GLY A 21 30.13 4.49 8.04
CA GLY A 21 30.25 5.90 8.36
C GLY A 21 29.25 6.79 7.61
N SER A 22 29.76 7.74 6.82
CA SER A 22 28.91 8.67 6.05
C SER A 22 27.98 7.94 5.07
N SER A 23 28.44 6.84 4.45
CA SER A 23 27.63 6.07 3.50
C SER A 23 26.39 5.42 4.14
N ALA A 24 26.47 5.03 5.41
CA ALA A 24 25.32 4.49 6.14
C ALA A 24 24.31 5.58 6.52
N ASN A 25 24.79 6.79 6.84
CA ASN A 25 23.93 7.96 7.06
C ASN A 25 23.19 8.35 5.77
N ASP A 26 23.87 8.35 4.64
CA ASP A 26 23.27 8.63 3.32
C ASP A 26 22.25 7.56 2.95
N SER A 27 22.57 6.29 3.22
CA SER A 27 21.66 5.16 3.01
C SER A 27 20.39 5.29 3.88
N TRP A 28 20.53 5.66 5.16
CA TRP A 28 19.36 5.90 6.02
C TRP A 28 18.53 7.11 5.55
N THR A 29 19.19 8.15 5.04
CA THR A 29 18.50 9.29 4.43
C THR A 29 17.70 8.85 3.19
N MET A 30 18.26 7.96 2.37
CA MET A 30 17.56 7.35 1.24
C MET A 30 16.36 6.50 1.69
N VAL A 31 16.52 5.67 2.74
CA VAL A 31 15.41 4.91 3.35
C VAL A 31 14.24 5.85 3.69
N ASN A 32 14.52 6.95 4.40
CA ASN A 32 13.50 7.93 4.78
C ASN A 32 12.80 8.56 3.58
N LYS A 33 13.54 8.87 2.50
CA LYS A 33 12.95 9.39 1.25
C LYS A 33 12.03 8.35 0.60
N VAL A 34 12.46 7.10 0.51
CA VAL A 34 11.66 6.01 -0.08
C VAL A 34 10.38 5.77 0.72
N ILE A 35 10.45 5.76 2.06
CA ILE A 35 9.28 5.65 2.94
C ILE A 35 8.25 6.73 2.59
N ARG A 36 8.67 8.00 2.57
CA ARG A 36 7.77 9.13 2.25
C ARG A 36 7.17 9.02 0.86
N MET A 37 7.98 8.69 -0.15
CA MET A 37 7.48 8.51 -1.51
C MET A 37 6.43 7.40 -1.60
N CYS A 38 6.67 6.26 -0.94
CA CYS A 38 5.72 5.14 -0.92
C CYS A 38 4.43 5.49 -0.16
N LEU A 39 4.53 6.16 0.99
CA LEU A 39 3.36 6.61 1.75
C LEU A 39 2.56 7.66 0.97
N ALA A 40 3.20 8.69 0.43
CA ALA A 40 2.55 9.74 -0.35
C ALA A 40 1.78 9.20 -1.55
N ARG A 41 2.32 8.16 -2.22
CA ARG A 41 1.68 7.54 -3.38
C ARG A 41 0.46 6.69 -2.99
N ASN A 42 0.46 6.06 -1.82
CA ASN A 42 -0.52 5.02 -1.50
C ASN A 42 -1.49 5.40 -0.38
N VAL A 43 -1.21 6.45 0.38
CA VAL A 43 -1.97 6.86 1.55
C VAL A 43 -2.20 8.36 1.49
N LYS A 44 -3.44 8.74 1.17
CA LYS A 44 -3.86 10.15 1.15
C LYS A 44 -3.80 10.70 2.59
N GLY A 45 -3.05 11.78 2.78
CA GLY A 45 -2.94 12.44 4.09
C GLY A 45 -2.16 11.66 5.15
N TYR A 46 -1.19 10.82 4.76
CA TYR A 46 -0.31 10.15 5.72
C TYR A 46 0.37 11.16 6.66
N THR A 47 0.69 10.70 7.87
CA THR A 47 1.17 11.54 8.98
C THR A 47 2.61 11.21 9.36
N ALA A 48 3.21 12.06 10.21
CA ALA A 48 4.51 11.78 10.81
C ALA A 48 4.51 10.49 11.67
N ILE A 49 3.34 10.07 12.19
CA ILE A 49 3.18 8.82 12.94
C ILE A 49 3.34 7.62 12.00
N ASP A 50 2.80 7.70 10.78
CA ASP A 50 2.95 6.66 9.77
C ASP A 50 4.43 6.49 9.39
N GLU A 51 5.15 7.60 9.14
CA GLU A 51 6.59 7.54 8.87
C GLU A 51 7.36 6.88 10.01
N GLU A 52 7.06 7.25 11.26
CA GLU A 52 7.74 6.70 12.43
C GLU A 52 7.47 5.20 12.62
N ARG A 53 6.23 4.75 12.36
CA ARG A 53 5.89 3.33 12.40
C ARG A 53 6.66 2.54 11.35
N VAL A 54 6.73 3.04 10.11
CA VAL A 54 7.50 2.38 9.05
C VAL A 54 9.00 2.36 9.38
N ARG A 55 9.58 3.44 9.92
CA ARG A 55 10.97 3.45 10.38
C ARG A 55 11.24 2.37 11.44
N LYS A 56 10.35 2.22 12.42
CA LYS A 56 10.45 1.16 13.44
C LYS A 56 10.36 -0.24 12.83
N MET A 57 9.43 -0.46 11.89
CA MET A 57 9.31 -1.72 11.16
C MET A 57 10.58 -2.01 10.33
N MET A 58 11.20 -0.98 9.75
CA MET A 58 12.45 -1.12 9.00
C MET A 58 13.61 -1.54 9.91
N VAL A 59 13.75 -0.91 11.07
CA VAL A 59 14.74 -1.31 12.10
C VAL A 59 14.54 -2.77 12.49
N GLU A 60 13.30 -3.19 12.76
CA GLU A 60 13.00 -4.57 13.13
C GLU A 60 13.30 -5.55 11.98
N ARG A 61 12.97 -5.17 10.75
CA ARG A 61 13.30 -5.97 9.56
C ARG A 61 14.80 -6.15 9.40
N LEU A 62 15.60 -5.09 9.61
CA LEU A 62 17.06 -5.13 9.54
C LEU A 62 17.65 -6.01 10.65
N ARG A 63 17.12 -5.96 11.88
CA ARG A 63 17.55 -6.88 12.96
C ARG A 63 17.39 -8.35 12.57
N LYS A 64 16.29 -8.69 11.89
CA LYS A 64 16.08 -10.05 11.38
C LYS A 64 17.07 -10.44 10.29
N GLU A 65 17.52 -9.48 9.46
CA GLU A 65 18.57 -9.74 8.48
C GLU A 65 19.94 -9.96 9.11
N VAL A 66 20.24 -9.34 10.27
CA VAL A 66 21.49 -9.62 11.00
C VAL A 66 21.55 -11.09 11.43
N SER A 67 20.45 -11.66 11.92
CA SER A 67 20.41 -13.04 12.39
C SER A 67 20.22 -14.07 11.27
N LYS A 68 19.55 -13.69 10.18
CA LYS A 68 19.30 -14.55 9.02
C LYS A 68 19.31 -13.71 7.74
N PRO A 69 20.46 -13.54 7.08
CA PRO A 69 20.55 -12.78 5.83
C PRO A 69 19.75 -13.50 4.74
N THR A 70 18.68 -12.88 4.24
CA THR A 70 17.84 -13.45 3.18
C THR A 70 18.04 -12.76 1.84
N PHE A 71 18.46 -11.49 1.84
CA PHE A 71 18.69 -10.73 0.61
C PHE A 71 20.10 -10.92 0.01
N TYR A 72 20.94 -11.72 0.66
CA TYR A 72 22.35 -11.89 0.29
C TYR A 72 22.63 -13.01 -0.71
N ASP A 73 21.66 -13.90 -0.95
CA ASP A 73 21.88 -15.07 -1.83
C ASP A 73 21.94 -14.71 -3.33
N GLY A 74 21.65 -13.44 -3.69
CA GLY A 74 21.66 -12.95 -5.08
C GLY A 74 22.60 -11.76 -5.35
N MET A 75 23.53 -11.48 -4.44
CA MET A 75 24.34 -10.25 -4.46
C MET A 75 25.30 -10.10 -5.65
N GLU A 76 25.56 -11.15 -6.42
CA GLU A 76 26.47 -11.08 -7.57
C GLU A 76 25.97 -10.13 -8.69
N ARG A 77 24.72 -9.63 -8.64
CA ARG A 77 24.14 -8.81 -9.71
C ARG A 77 23.47 -7.49 -9.30
N SER A 78 23.35 -7.17 -8.01
CA SER A 78 22.61 -5.97 -7.54
C SER A 78 23.43 -5.12 -6.57
N SER A 79 23.36 -3.79 -6.71
CA SER A 79 24.03 -2.87 -5.79
C SER A 79 23.37 -2.88 -4.41
N VAL A 80 24.16 -2.60 -3.37
CA VAL A 80 23.67 -2.46 -1.98
C VAL A 80 22.52 -1.46 -1.89
N GLN A 81 22.62 -0.34 -2.60
CA GLN A 81 21.59 0.69 -2.64
C GLN A 81 20.27 0.15 -3.21
N THR A 82 20.33 -0.64 -4.27
CA THR A 82 19.14 -1.29 -4.84
C THR A 82 18.50 -2.24 -3.82
N CYS A 83 19.30 -3.05 -3.11
CA CYS A 83 18.79 -3.95 -2.07
C CYS A 83 18.09 -3.17 -0.93
N ILE A 84 18.70 -2.07 -0.46
CA ILE A 84 18.11 -1.21 0.57
C ILE A 84 16.78 -0.61 0.09
N VAL A 85 16.71 -0.14 -1.15
CA VAL A 85 15.47 0.44 -1.72
C VAL A 85 14.38 -0.63 -1.83
N VAL A 86 14.70 -1.83 -2.32
CA VAL A 86 13.74 -2.94 -2.43
C VAL A 86 13.20 -3.32 -1.05
N LEU A 87 14.09 -3.52 -0.07
CA LEU A 87 13.72 -3.84 1.30
C LEU A 87 12.83 -2.75 1.93
N THR A 88 13.19 -1.49 1.72
CA THR A 88 12.42 -0.35 2.25
C THR A 88 11.02 -0.29 1.62
N ARG A 89 10.91 -0.51 0.30
CA ARG A 89 9.63 -0.55 -0.40
C ARG A 89 8.76 -1.69 0.12
N GLU A 90 9.34 -2.88 0.30
CA GLU A 90 8.62 -4.04 0.84
C GLU A 90 8.06 -3.76 2.23
N VAL A 91 8.90 -3.28 3.15
CA VAL A 91 8.48 -2.93 4.53
C VAL A 91 7.40 -1.86 4.51
N THR A 92 7.57 -0.83 3.69
CA THR A 92 6.59 0.28 3.60
C THR A 92 5.27 -0.21 3.02
N MET A 93 5.28 -1.00 1.95
CA MET A 93 4.05 -1.53 1.37
C MET A 93 3.35 -2.51 2.30
N ASN A 94 4.10 -3.31 3.08
CA ASN A 94 3.52 -4.15 4.11
C ASN A 94 2.81 -3.32 5.19
N TYR A 95 3.40 -2.21 5.62
CA TYR A 95 2.70 -1.26 6.51
C TYR A 95 1.41 -0.73 5.86
N VAL A 96 1.51 -0.25 4.63
CA VAL A 96 0.39 0.33 3.87
C VAL A 96 -0.78 -0.64 3.78
N ARG A 97 -0.52 -1.88 3.38
CA ARG A 97 -1.53 -2.94 3.26
C ARG A 97 -2.25 -3.18 4.59
N ASN A 98 -1.49 -3.38 5.66
CA ASN A 98 -2.05 -3.72 6.97
C ASN A 98 -2.78 -2.54 7.65
N ALA A 99 -2.28 -1.32 7.50
CA ALA A 99 -2.81 -0.17 8.20
C ALA A 99 -3.93 0.56 7.44
N HIS A 100 -3.93 0.51 6.10
CA HIS A 100 -4.77 1.41 5.28
C HIS A 100 -5.71 0.72 4.31
N TYR A 101 -5.39 -0.45 3.75
CA TYR A 101 -6.20 -1.01 2.66
C TYR A 101 -7.62 -1.37 3.08
N TRP A 102 -7.77 -1.90 4.30
CA TRP A 102 -9.07 -2.23 4.84
C TRP A 102 -9.95 -1.01 5.11
N ARG A 103 -9.35 0.18 5.20
CA ARG A 103 -10.03 1.48 5.40
C ARG A 103 -10.24 2.26 4.10
N SER A 104 -9.85 1.71 2.95
CA SER A 104 -9.99 2.42 1.69
C SER A 104 -11.45 2.83 1.45
N THR A 105 -11.64 4.07 0.98
CA THR A 105 -12.92 4.54 0.50
C THR A 105 -13.19 3.95 -0.89
N VAL A 106 -14.44 3.92 -1.32
CA VAL A 106 -14.82 3.55 -2.69
C VAL A 106 -14.13 4.46 -3.71
N ALA A 107 -13.99 5.75 -3.41
CA ALA A 107 -13.21 6.66 -4.23
C ALA A 107 -11.75 6.20 -4.41
N ASP A 108 -11.08 5.77 -3.34
CA ASP A 108 -9.70 5.24 -3.41
C ASP A 108 -9.61 3.96 -4.26
N LEU A 109 -10.67 3.15 -4.28
CA LEU A 109 -10.75 1.92 -5.06
C LEU A 109 -10.95 2.20 -6.55
N PHE A 110 -11.83 3.14 -6.89
CA PHE A 110 -12.05 3.57 -8.28
C PHE A 110 -10.79 4.22 -8.87
N LEU A 111 -10.11 5.06 -8.10
CA LEU A 111 -8.81 5.60 -8.49
C LEU A 111 -7.77 4.49 -8.70
N ALA A 112 -7.76 3.46 -7.85
CA ALA A 112 -6.87 2.29 -8.03
C ALA A 112 -7.18 1.50 -9.32
N MET A 113 -8.44 1.52 -9.76
CA MET A 113 -8.88 0.93 -11.03
C MET A 113 -8.66 1.86 -12.24
N ASN A 114 -8.04 3.03 -12.04
CA ASN A 114 -7.88 4.09 -13.05
C ASN A 114 -9.21 4.62 -13.61
N VAL A 115 -10.24 4.70 -12.78
CA VAL A 115 -11.53 5.30 -13.15
C VAL A 115 -11.56 6.77 -12.74
N ASP A 116 -11.94 7.66 -13.66
CA ASP A 116 -12.20 9.06 -13.36
C ASP A 116 -13.51 9.19 -12.59
N ILE A 117 -13.45 9.83 -11.41
CA ILE A 117 -14.57 10.00 -10.48
C ILE A 117 -15.04 11.45 -10.38
N SER A 118 -14.54 12.33 -11.25
CA SER A 118 -14.84 13.76 -11.23
C SER A 118 -16.35 14.00 -11.35
N GLY A 119 -16.94 14.65 -10.34
CA GLY A 119 -18.38 14.95 -10.27
C GLY A 119 -19.26 13.83 -9.69
N ALA A 120 -18.66 12.71 -9.25
CA ALA A 120 -19.34 11.60 -8.59
C ALA A 120 -18.92 11.41 -7.12
N GLU A 121 -18.05 12.25 -6.58
CA GLU A 121 -17.37 12.05 -5.29
C GLU A 121 -18.34 11.95 -4.11
N ASP A 122 -19.37 12.81 -4.08
CA ASP A 122 -20.36 12.80 -3.01
C ASP A 122 -21.25 11.55 -3.06
N HIS A 123 -21.53 11.03 -4.25
CA HIS A 123 -22.28 9.78 -4.38
C HIS A 123 -21.44 8.57 -3.96
N LEU A 124 -20.16 8.52 -4.36
CA LEU A 124 -19.27 7.43 -3.96
C LEU A 124 -19.09 7.36 -2.44
N ARG A 125 -19.13 8.50 -1.73
CA ARG A 125 -19.08 8.54 -0.27
C ARG A 125 -20.22 7.77 0.39
N CYS A 126 -21.42 7.77 -0.21
CA CYS A 126 -22.57 7.00 0.29
C CYS A 126 -22.38 5.48 0.14
N LEU A 127 -21.39 5.03 -0.62
CA LEU A 127 -21.14 3.62 -0.91
C LEU A 127 -20.04 3.00 -0.04
N ASP A 128 -19.34 3.81 0.78
CA ASP A 128 -18.18 3.38 1.56
C ASP A 128 -18.46 2.24 2.55
N GLU A 129 -19.68 2.16 3.06
CA GLU A 129 -20.11 1.17 4.05
C GLU A 129 -20.51 -0.18 3.45
N ARG A 130 -20.64 -0.25 2.11
CA ARG A 130 -21.14 -1.46 1.44
C ARG A 130 -20.11 -2.54 1.21
N LEU A 131 -18.83 -2.17 1.21
CA LEU A 131 -17.74 -3.12 1.06
C LEU A 131 -17.16 -3.48 2.41
N THR A 132 -16.95 -4.79 2.60
CA THR A 132 -16.26 -5.29 3.77
C THR A 132 -14.77 -4.90 3.74
N PRO A 133 -14.12 -4.80 4.91
CA PRO A 133 -12.67 -4.59 5.01
C PRO A 133 -11.85 -5.53 4.10
N SER A 134 -12.21 -6.82 4.03
CA SER A 134 -11.52 -7.82 3.22
C SER A 134 -11.70 -7.57 1.72
N GLN A 135 -12.90 -7.19 1.29
CA GLN A 135 -13.17 -6.83 -0.11
C GLN A 135 -12.33 -5.61 -0.54
N LYS A 136 -12.26 -4.58 0.31
CA LYS A 136 -11.43 -3.39 0.06
C LYS A 136 -9.95 -3.76 -0.09
N CYS A 137 -9.44 -4.63 0.78
CA CYS A 137 -8.08 -5.15 0.67
C CYS A 137 -7.83 -5.89 -0.64
N VAL A 138 -8.71 -6.81 -1.04
CA VAL A 138 -8.59 -7.55 -2.30
C VAL A 138 -8.55 -6.60 -3.49
N LEU A 139 -9.47 -5.63 -3.55
CA LEU A 139 -9.50 -4.67 -4.65
C LEU A 139 -8.23 -3.79 -4.72
N ARG A 140 -7.70 -3.34 -3.58
CA ARG A 140 -6.44 -2.60 -3.53
C ARG A 140 -5.25 -3.42 -3.99
N LEU A 141 -5.17 -4.70 -3.61
CA LEU A 141 -4.09 -5.59 -4.04
C LEU A 141 -4.16 -5.85 -5.55
N LEU A 142 -5.33 -6.20 -6.08
CA LEU A 142 -5.49 -6.58 -7.48
C LEU A 142 -5.34 -5.38 -8.42
N TYR A 143 -6.02 -4.26 -8.12
CA TYR A 143 -6.07 -3.12 -9.04
C TYR A 143 -5.07 -2.03 -8.68
N GLY A 144 -4.86 -1.75 -7.39
CA GLY A 144 -3.93 -0.72 -6.93
C GLY A 144 -2.46 -1.14 -7.04
N GLU A 145 -2.16 -2.40 -6.76
CA GLU A 145 -0.79 -2.94 -6.84
C GLU A 145 -0.54 -3.84 -8.05
N GLY A 146 -1.58 -4.19 -8.82
CA GLY A 146 -1.45 -5.10 -9.97
C GLY A 146 -1.08 -6.53 -9.57
N CYS A 147 -1.40 -6.95 -8.35
CA CYS A 147 -1.11 -8.31 -7.89
C CYS A 147 -1.94 -9.34 -8.65
N THR A 148 -1.33 -10.48 -8.96
CA THR A 148 -2.05 -11.68 -9.38
C THR A 148 -2.89 -12.24 -8.23
N LEU A 149 -3.90 -13.06 -8.55
CA LEU A 149 -4.70 -13.75 -7.54
C LEU A 149 -3.84 -14.58 -6.57
N ALA A 150 -2.81 -15.26 -7.08
CA ALA A 150 -1.90 -16.05 -6.27
C ALA A 150 -1.10 -15.19 -5.27
N GLN A 151 -0.62 -14.01 -5.71
CA GLN A 151 0.08 -13.07 -4.84
C GLN A 151 -0.85 -12.50 -3.76
N ALA A 152 -2.06 -12.07 -4.14
CA ALA A 152 -3.03 -11.55 -3.19
C ALA A 152 -3.42 -12.61 -2.15
N ALA A 153 -3.68 -13.85 -2.59
CA ALA A 153 -3.98 -14.99 -1.72
C ALA A 153 -2.84 -15.25 -0.72
N GLY A 154 -1.60 -15.29 -1.20
CA GLY A 154 -0.41 -15.47 -0.36
C GLY A 154 -0.22 -14.35 0.67
N MET A 155 -0.51 -13.10 0.30
CA MET A 155 -0.41 -11.95 1.23
C MET A 155 -1.51 -11.94 2.28
N LEU A 156 -2.71 -12.40 1.94
CA LEU A 156 -3.87 -12.43 2.84
C LEU A 156 -3.96 -13.72 3.66
N GLY A 157 -3.20 -14.77 3.31
CA GLY A 157 -3.25 -16.07 3.99
C GLY A 157 -4.51 -16.87 3.69
N VAL A 158 -5.10 -16.69 2.50
CA VAL A 158 -6.36 -17.32 2.07
C VAL A 158 -6.18 -18.06 0.75
N SER A 159 -7.22 -18.78 0.29
CA SER A 159 -7.20 -19.45 -1.02
C SER A 159 -7.42 -18.48 -2.19
N GLN A 160 -6.97 -18.85 -3.40
CA GLN A 160 -7.26 -18.05 -4.60
C GLN A 160 -8.77 -17.95 -4.90
N ASP A 161 -9.54 -18.99 -4.59
CA ASP A 161 -10.99 -19.00 -4.80
C ASP A 161 -11.71 -18.08 -3.82
N GLU A 162 -11.19 -17.94 -2.60
CA GLU A 162 -11.68 -16.94 -1.65
C GLU A 162 -11.41 -15.51 -2.14
N VAL A 163 -10.21 -15.25 -2.68
CA VAL A 163 -9.90 -13.95 -3.31
C VAL A 163 -10.86 -13.66 -4.47
N ARG A 164 -11.12 -14.64 -5.34
CA ARG A 164 -12.09 -14.50 -6.45
C ARG A 164 -13.49 -14.22 -5.94
N THR A 165 -13.92 -14.91 -4.89
CA THR A 165 -15.25 -14.73 -4.29
C THR A 165 -15.39 -13.32 -3.72
N LEU A 166 -14.40 -12.85 -2.96
CA LEU A 166 -14.38 -11.49 -2.41
C LEU A 166 -14.37 -10.44 -3.52
N GLN A 167 -13.57 -10.63 -4.57
CA GLN A 167 -13.55 -9.74 -5.74
C GLN A 167 -14.93 -9.72 -6.41
N TRP A 168 -15.52 -10.88 -6.69
CA TRP A 168 -16.82 -11.00 -7.35
C TRP A 168 -17.92 -10.27 -6.57
N GLN A 169 -18.04 -10.56 -5.27
CA GLN A 169 -19.03 -9.92 -4.40
C GLN A 169 -18.87 -8.39 -4.37
N ALA A 170 -17.64 -7.90 -4.35
CA ALA A 170 -17.37 -6.47 -4.38
C ALA A 170 -17.78 -5.84 -5.73
N MET A 171 -17.50 -6.53 -6.84
CA MET A 171 -17.90 -6.07 -8.18
C MET A 171 -19.42 -6.11 -8.38
N GLU A 172 -20.12 -7.11 -7.84
CA GLU A 172 -21.60 -7.13 -7.84
C GLU A 172 -22.19 -5.97 -7.06
N ALA A 173 -21.62 -5.65 -5.88
CA ALA A 173 -22.03 -4.50 -5.09
C ALA A 173 -21.86 -3.18 -5.87
N PHE A 174 -20.78 -3.05 -6.66
CA PHE A 174 -20.60 -1.90 -7.55
C PHE A 174 -21.57 -1.90 -8.74
N HIS A 175 -21.85 -3.04 -9.34
CA HIS A 175 -22.74 -3.13 -10.50
C HIS A 175 -24.18 -2.72 -10.17
N ALA A 176 -24.70 -3.20 -9.03
CA ALA A 176 -26.02 -2.80 -8.53
C ALA A 176 -26.13 -1.27 -8.35
N GLU A 177 -25.04 -0.63 -7.96
CA GLU A 177 -24.98 0.81 -7.76
C GLU A 177 -24.75 1.60 -9.03
N TRP A 178 -23.96 1.09 -9.97
CA TRP A 178 -23.82 1.73 -11.28
C TRP A 178 -25.16 1.86 -12.01
N LEU A 179 -26.00 0.83 -11.91
CA LEU A 179 -27.36 0.87 -12.44
C LEU A 179 -28.21 1.92 -11.71
N SER A 180 -28.14 1.96 -10.38
CA SER A 180 -28.87 2.94 -9.56
C SER A 180 -28.43 4.39 -9.84
N LEU A 181 -27.13 4.61 -10.03
CA LEU A 181 -26.51 5.87 -10.42
C LEU A 181 -26.97 6.34 -11.79
N ARG A 182 -26.91 5.44 -12.78
CA ARG A 182 -27.33 5.73 -14.15
C ARG A 182 -28.81 6.14 -14.17
N LEU A 183 -29.66 5.40 -13.48
CA LEU A 183 -31.09 5.72 -13.35
C LEU A 183 -31.31 7.09 -12.68
N ALA A 184 -30.56 7.41 -11.62
CA ALA A 184 -30.65 8.70 -10.94
C ALA A 184 -30.14 9.87 -11.80
N MET A 185 -29.08 9.66 -12.60
CA MET A 185 -28.55 10.66 -13.53
C MET A 185 -29.50 10.90 -14.71
N ASP A 186 -30.10 9.84 -15.24
CA ASP A 186 -31.09 9.93 -16.32
C ASP A 186 -32.37 10.64 -15.83
N ALA A 187 -32.82 10.37 -14.60
CA ALA A 187 -33.96 11.07 -13.99
C ALA A 187 -33.72 12.58 -13.80
N ARG A 188 -32.50 12.99 -13.42
CA ARG A 188 -32.14 14.43 -13.32
C ARG A 188 -32.09 15.11 -14.69
N ARG A 189 -31.69 14.40 -15.73
CA ARG A 189 -31.69 14.92 -17.11
C ARG A 189 -33.10 15.09 -17.66
N THR A 190 -34.02 14.18 -17.33
CA THR A 190 -35.42 14.29 -17.77
C THR A 190 -36.22 15.30 -16.93
N GLY A 191 -35.89 15.48 -15.64
CA GLY A 191 -36.57 16.46 -14.77
C GLY A 191 -36.07 17.90 -14.88
N ALA A 192 -34.92 18.15 -15.52
CA ALA A 192 -34.44 19.50 -15.83
C ALA A 192 -35.00 20.04 -17.17
N ALA A 193 -35.76 19.23 -17.90
CA ALA A 193 -36.38 19.57 -19.19
C ALA A 193 -37.89 19.90 -19.06
N SER A 194 -38.41 20.01 -17.84
CA SER A 194 -39.81 20.33 -17.52
C SER A 194 -39.95 21.66 -16.81
#